data_AF-A0A1Y2DPA9-F1
#
_entry.id   AF-A0A1Y2DPA9-F1
#
_cell.length_a   1.000
_cell.length_b   1.000
_cell.length_c   1.000
_cell.angle_alpha   90.00
_cell.angle_beta   90.00
_cell.angle_gamma   90.00
#
_symmetry.space_group_name_H-M   'P 1'
#
loop_
_entity.id
_entity.type
_entity.pdbx_description
1 polymer ?
#
loop_
_entity_poly.entity_id
_entity_poly.type
_entity_poly.pdbx_seq_one_letter_code
_entity_poly.pdbx_strand_id
1 'polypeptide(L)'
;MNSIFQLVINENPKASESLSLFIDDNLKKGIKGKSEDEIEELLNKSIVLFRFISDKDVFERYYKQHLAKRLLYKKSVSEDAERIMITRLQMECGHQFTTKLEGMYKDINISSELSTEFRAIEKKKDKKLPELNISVLTKIFWPMSGQVTPNLPYPIEIQTLMDDFSKFYYSRHSGRKLLWQFSLGSSDLRINYEKGSKDINICNLGMLLLINVFNKWKPGDSFTFKQIQAELEANDLELKRVLQSLVFSKYKLLQKIPKSREITNEDEFIVNTKFSTPLNRIKIPMVVASGNIHNRSSVIENNEEREETYRHIEDSRRFQIDAAVVRIMKGRKKMYHNNLITEVTNQLSSRFMPSPTAIKKRIESLIEREYMERSPEDR
;
A
#
# COMPACT_ATOMS: atom_id res chain seq x y z
N MET A 1 21.97 23.05 21.15
CA MET A 1 20.54 23.12 20.77
C MET A 1 20.15 21.99 19.82
N ASN A 2 20.84 21.84 18.67
CA ASN A 2 20.57 20.77 17.69
C ASN A 2 20.65 19.34 18.26
N SER A 3 21.62 19.04 19.13
CA SER A 3 21.79 17.71 19.74
C SER A 3 20.66 17.35 20.71
N ILE A 4 20.14 18.34 21.45
CA ILE A 4 19.00 18.15 22.37
C ILE A 4 17.72 17.93 21.55
N PHE A 5 17.55 18.70 20.48
CA PHE A 5 16.41 18.54 19.58
C PHE A 5 16.37 17.17 18.91
N GLN A 6 17.54 16.67 18.48
CA GLN A 6 17.68 15.30 17.99
C GLN A 6 17.30 14.28 19.08
N LEU A 7 17.78 14.44 20.31
CA LEU A 7 17.47 13.52 21.40
C LEU A 7 15.95 13.46 21.66
N VAL A 8 15.30 14.62 21.83
CA VAL A 8 13.86 14.72 22.09
C VAL A 8 13.00 14.13 20.96
N ILE A 9 13.39 14.37 19.70
CA ILE A 9 12.66 13.79 18.55
C ILE A 9 12.74 12.26 18.57
N ASN A 10 13.94 11.72 18.84
CA ASN A 10 14.16 10.28 18.79
C ASN A 10 13.69 9.55 20.07
N GLU A 11 13.40 10.24 21.16
CA GLU A 11 12.67 9.68 22.31
C GLU A 11 11.22 9.31 21.97
N ASN A 12 10.62 9.96 20.98
CA ASN A 12 9.28 9.64 20.53
C ASN A 12 9.30 8.57 19.41
N PRO A 13 8.91 7.31 19.67
CA PRO A 13 8.93 6.24 18.67
C PRO A 13 7.94 6.46 17.52
N LYS A 14 7.03 7.43 17.64
CA LYS A 14 6.04 7.79 16.61
C LYS A 14 6.46 8.98 15.76
N ALA A 15 7.65 9.56 15.98
CA ALA A 15 8.10 10.74 15.25
C ALA A 15 8.13 10.50 13.73
N SER A 16 8.73 9.38 13.29
CA SER A 16 8.82 9.01 11.86
C SER A 16 7.46 8.81 11.21
N GLU A 17 6.55 8.11 11.89
CA GLU A 17 5.17 7.90 11.41
C GLU A 17 4.40 9.21 11.31
N SER A 18 4.48 10.04 12.36
CA SER A 18 3.76 11.31 12.45
C SER A 18 4.24 12.31 11.40
N LEU A 19 5.55 12.39 11.16
CA LEU A 19 6.12 13.24 10.10
C LEU A 19 5.66 12.78 8.71
N SER A 20 5.67 11.48 8.47
CA SER A 20 5.20 10.91 7.21
C SER A 20 3.71 11.19 6.97
N LEU A 21 2.86 11.04 8.00
CA LEU A 21 1.44 11.37 7.95
C LEU A 21 1.21 12.87 7.71
N PHE A 22 1.99 13.74 8.37
CA PHE A 22 1.91 15.18 8.17
C PHE A 22 2.20 15.56 6.70
N ILE A 23 3.25 14.99 6.11
CA ILE A 23 3.57 15.23 4.70
C ILE A 23 2.45 14.68 3.80
N ASP A 24 1.97 13.46 4.08
CA ASP A 24 0.88 12.82 3.34
C ASP A 24 -0.41 13.65 3.33
N ASP A 25 -0.78 14.26 4.46
CA ASP A 25 -1.98 15.10 4.56
C ASP A 25 -1.84 16.43 3.80
N ASN A 26 -0.64 17.01 3.72
CA ASN A 26 -0.40 18.23 2.96
C ASN A 26 -0.26 17.98 1.44
N LEU A 27 0.02 16.74 1.02
CA LEU A 27 0.13 16.36 -0.40
C LEU A 27 -1.18 15.78 -0.98
N LYS A 28 -2.26 15.67 -0.20
CA LYS A 28 -3.55 15.17 -0.68
C LYS A 28 -4.46 16.26 -1.24
N LYS A 29 -5.17 15.94 -2.32
CA LYS A 29 -6.26 16.73 -2.89
C LYS A 29 -7.37 16.96 -1.85
N GLY A 30 -7.81 18.20 -1.74
CA GLY A 30 -9.02 18.59 -1.01
C GLY A 30 -8.84 18.87 0.48
N ILE A 31 -7.61 18.93 1.01
CA ILE A 31 -7.40 19.07 2.47
C ILE A 31 -7.20 20.52 2.95
N LYS A 32 -6.87 21.51 2.12
CA LYS A 32 -6.99 22.96 2.46
C LYS A 32 -6.73 23.83 1.23
N GLY A 33 -7.35 25.00 1.16
CA GLY A 33 -7.07 26.05 0.15
C GLY A 33 -5.73 26.75 0.37
N LYS A 34 -4.66 25.97 0.57
CA LYS A 34 -3.28 26.48 0.66
C LYS A 34 -2.77 26.76 -0.75
N SER A 35 -1.95 27.81 -0.89
CA SER A 35 -1.22 28.06 -2.13
C SER A 35 -0.12 27.03 -2.32
N GLU A 36 0.40 26.91 -3.55
CA GLU A 36 1.55 26.06 -3.85
C GLU A 36 2.79 26.48 -3.04
N ASP A 37 3.00 27.79 -2.86
CA ASP A 37 4.09 28.35 -2.06
C ASP A 37 4.02 27.92 -0.58
N GLU A 38 2.83 27.95 0.01
CA GLU A 38 2.63 27.50 1.40
C GLU A 38 2.91 26.00 1.55
N ILE A 39 2.52 25.20 0.56
CA ILE A 39 2.83 23.76 0.54
C ILE A 39 4.34 23.57 0.47
N GLU A 40 5.02 24.30 -0.42
CA GLU A 40 6.47 24.19 -0.58
C GLU A 40 7.23 24.54 0.71
N GLU A 41 6.84 25.62 1.39
CA GLU A 41 7.44 26.04 2.66
C GLU A 41 7.24 24.98 3.75
N LEU A 42 6.06 24.36 3.81
CA LEU A 42 5.79 23.27 4.75
C LEU A 42 6.61 22.02 4.45
N LEU A 43 6.81 21.68 3.18
CA LEU A 43 7.68 20.58 2.78
C LEU A 43 9.14 20.87 3.17
N ASN A 44 9.61 22.11 3.01
CA ASN A 44 10.95 22.52 3.46
C ASN A 44 11.11 22.34 4.98
N LYS A 45 10.15 22.82 5.78
CA LYS A 45 10.15 22.63 7.24
C LYS A 45 10.11 21.14 7.63
N SER A 46 9.38 20.32 6.88
CA SER A 46 9.30 18.88 7.11
C SER A 46 10.65 18.19 6.87
N ILE A 47 11.41 18.60 5.85
CA ILE A 47 12.76 18.09 5.60
C ILE A 47 13.73 18.49 6.70
N VAL A 48 13.60 19.70 7.27
CA VAL A 48 14.41 20.10 8.43
C VAL A 48 14.16 19.17 9.63
N LEU A 49 12.90 18.82 9.91
CA LEU A 49 12.58 17.84 10.96
C LEU A 49 13.11 16.45 10.63
N PHE A 50 13.01 16.02 9.37
CA PHE A 50 13.51 14.73 8.91
C PHE A 50 15.02 14.56 9.16
N ARG A 51 15.82 15.63 9.05
CA ARG A 51 17.27 15.59 9.35
C ARG A 51 17.59 15.16 10.78
N PHE A 52 16.70 15.42 11.73
CA PHE A 52 16.88 15.06 13.14
C PHE A 52 16.39 13.64 13.47
N ILE A 53 15.77 12.93 12.53
CA ILE A 53 15.37 11.53 12.71
C ILE A 53 16.60 10.64 12.51
N SER A 54 16.90 9.81 13.51
CA SER A 54 18.02 8.85 13.46
C SER A 54 17.68 7.63 12.60
N ASP A 55 16.48 7.09 12.79
CA ASP A 55 15.99 5.89 12.08
C ASP A 55 15.15 6.27 10.85
N LYS A 56 15.85 6.71 9.81
CA LYS A 56 15.25 7.20 8.55
C LYS A 56 14.62 6.09 7.72
N ASP A 57 15.05 4.84 7.90
CA ASP A 57 14.44 3.67 7.27
C ASP A 57 13.00 3.40 7.76
N VAL A 58 12.71 3.71 9.03
CA VAL A 58 11.34 3.69 9.58
C VAL A 58 10.48 4.73 8.86
N PHE A 59 11.00 5.96 8.69
CA PHE A 59 10.33 6.99 7.90
C PHE A 59 10.13 6.56 6.44
N GLU A 60 11.16 5.98 5.80
CA GLU A 60 11.10 5.47 4.42
C GLU A 60 9.92 4.51 4.25
N ARG A 61 9.75 3.56 5.19
CA ARG A 61 8.67 2.57 5.18
C ARG A 61 7.29 3.23 5.20
N TYR A 62 7.06 4.14 6.16
CA TYR A 62 5.79 4.86 6.26
C TYR A 62 5.53 5.75 5.04
N TYR A 63 6.52 6.54 4.63
CA TYR A 63 6.41 7.43 3.48
C TYR A 63 6.10 6.68 2.20
N LYS A 64 6.78 5.55 1.96
CA LYS A 64 6.53 4.66 0.83
C LYS A 64 5.09 4.14 0.82
N GLN A 65 4.56 3.75 1.96
CA GLN A 65 3.17 3.28 2.11
C GLN A 65 2.16 4.38 1.81
N HIS A 66 2.40 5.60 2.27
CA HIS A 66 1.55 6.76 1.99
C HIS A 66 1.61 7.18 0.52
N LEU A 67 2.82 7.28 -0.06
CA LEU A 67 3.02 7.60 -1.47
C LEU A 67 2.31 6.58 -2.37
N ALA A 68 2.42 5.28 -2.07
CA ALA A 68 1.76 4.23 -2.83
C ALA A 68 0.25 4.45 -2.90
N LYS A 69 -0.38 4.79 -1.77
CA LYS A 69 -1.82 5.09 -1.71
C LYS A 69 -2.16 6.35 -2.51
N ARG A 70 -1.38 7.44 -2.37
CA ARG A 70 -1.64 8.68 -3.11
C ARG A 70 -1.57 8.48 -4.62
N LEU A 71 -0.57 7.73 -5.08
CA LEU A 71 -0.38 7.39 -6.50
C LEU A 71 -1.50 6.51 -7.04
N LEU A 72 -1.81 5.38 -6.38
CA LEU A 72 -2.82 4.43 -6.87
C LEU A 72 -4.23 5.01 -6.88
N TYR A 73 -4.57 5.80 -5.85
CA TYR A 73 -5.90 6.42 -5.75
C TYR A 73 -5.98 7.79 -6.43
N LYS A 74 -4.92 8.24 -7.11
CA LYS A 74 -4.82 9.55 -7.78
C LYS A 74 -5.20 10.73 -6.88
N LYS A 75 -4.81 10.64 -5.60
CA LYS A 75 -5.15 11.62 -4.56
C LYS A 75 -4.08 12.70 -4.37
N SER A 76 -2.95 12.65 -5.06
CA SER A 76 -1.91 13.68 -4.98
C SER A 76 -2.41 15.03 -5.49
N VAL A 77 -2.10 16.10 -4.75
CA VAL A 77 -2.44 17.49 -5.08
C VAL A 77 -1.78 17.96 -6.37
N SER A 78 -0.47 17.73 -6.48
CA SER A 78 0.37 18.08 -7.62
C SER A 78 1.43 17.00 -7.80
N GLU A 79 1.68 16.60 -9.04
CA GLU A 79 2.76 15.66 -9.37
C GLU A 79 4.14 16.30 -9.17
N ASP A 80 4.25 17.60 -9.43
CA ASP A 80 5.50 18.34 -9.29
C ASP A 80 5.90 18.46 -7.82
N ALA A 81 4.93 18.76 -6.93
CA ALA A 81 5.18 18.82 -5.49
C ALA A 81 5.73 17.49 -4.93
N GLU A 82 5.23 16.36 -5.44
CA GLU A 82 5.71 15.04 -5.03
C GLU A 82 7.12 14.74 -5.57
N ARG A 83 7.40 15.12 -6.83
CA ARG A 83 8.75 15.00 -7.41
C ARG A 83 9.76 15.83 -6.64
N ILE A 84 9.41 17.06 -6.29
CA ILE A 84 10.25 17.95 -5.47
C ILE A 84 10.52 17.31 -4.11
N MET A 85 9.50 16.73 -3.47
CA MET A 85 9.67 16.05 -2.18
C MET A 85 10.64 14.86 -2.27
N ILE A 86 10.54 14.03 -3.32
CA ILE A 86 11.47 12.92 -3.55
C ILE A 86 12.89 13.44 -3.77
N THR A 87 13.06 14.46 -4.60
CA THR A 87 14.38 15.09 -4.83
C THR A 87 15.00 15.61 -3.53
N ARG A 88 14.20 16.22 -2.65
CA ARG A 88 14.68 16.68 -1.34
C ARG A 88 15.10 15.51 -0.44
N LEU A 89 14.32 14.42 -0.39
CA LEU A 89 14.71 13.21 0.34
C LEU A 89 16.00 12.59 -0.23
N GLN A 90 16.19 12.64 -1.56
CA GLN A 90 17.40 12.17 -2.22
C GLN A 90 18.63 13.00 -1.84
N MET A 91 18.50 14.32 -1.72
CA MET A 91 19.60 15.18 -1.29
C MET A 91 20.07 14.84 0.15
N GLU A 92 19.13 14.48 1.03
CA GLU A 92 19.45 14.16 2.44
C GLU A 92 20.00 12.74 2.65
N CYS A 93 19.49 11.74 1.91
CA CYS A 93 19.78 10.32 2.16
C CYS A 93 20.48 9.60 1.00
N GLY A 94 20.69 10.29 -0.12
CA GLY A 94 21.28 9.74 -1.33
C GLY A 94 20.31 8.92 -2.18
N HIS A 95 20.76 8.59 -3.39
CA HIS A 95 19.94 7.97 -4.43
C HIS A 95 19.38 6.59 -4.04
N GLN A 96 20.13 5.79 -3.27
CA GLN A 96 19.67 4.45 -2.86
C GLN A 96 18.41 4.50 -1.96
N PHE A 97 18.15 5.64 -1.30
CA PHE A 97 16.96 5.82 -0.46
C PHE A 97 15.71 6.02 -1.33
N THR A 98 15.83 6.82 -2.39
CA THR A 98 14.70 7.23 -3.24
C THR A 98 14.44 6.31 -4.42
N THR A 99 15.36 5.41 -4.78
CA THR A 99 15.24 4.50 -5.93
C THR A 99 13.86 3.81 -6.01
N LYS A 100 13.34 3.32 -4.88
CA LYS A 100 12.02 2.65 -4.85
C LYS A 100 10.87 3.64 -5.09
N LEU A 101 10.95 4.84 -4.53
CA LEU A 101 9.93 5.89 -4.69
C LEU A 101 9.90 6.41 -6.13
N GLU A 102 11.06 6.62 -6.74
CA GLU A 102 11.21 6.99 -8.15
C GLU A 102 10.70 5.89 -9.08
N GLY A 103 11.00 4.62 -8.75
CA GLY A 103 10.47 3.46 -9.46
C GLY A 103 8.94 3.39 -9.44
N MET A 104 8.31 3.73 -8.31
CA MET A 104 6.84 3.82 -8.22
C MET A 104 6.27 4.89 -9.17
N TYR A 105 6.91 6.06 -9.27
CA TYR A 105 6.50 7.09 -10.23
C TYR A 105 6.61 6.62 -11.68
N LYS A 106 7.73 5.99 -12.02
CA LYS A 106 7.97 5.46 -13.36
C LYS A 106 6.92 4.42 -13.73
N ASP A 107 6.58 3.52 -12.81
CA ASP A 107 5.53 2.51 -13.02
C ASP A 107 4.17 3.14 -13.32
N ILE A 108 3.76 4.19 -12.60
CA ILE A 108 2.47 4.87 -12.84
C ILE A 108 2.41 5.54 -14.21
N ASN A 109 3.48 6.22 -14.62
CA ASN A 109 3.51 6.90 -15.91
C ASN A 109 3.45 5.91 -17.07
N ILE A 110 4.31 4.88 -17.05
CA ILE A 110 4.32 3.82 -18.06
C ILE A 110 2.97 3.09 -18.09
N SER A 111 2.37 2.85 -16.92
CA SER A 111 1.05 2.22 -16.84
C SER A 111 -0.08 3.03 -17.47
N SER A 112 -0.02 4.35 -17.35
CA SER A 112 -1.01 5.26 -17.94
C SER A 112 -0.96 5.20 -19.47
N GLU A 113 0.26 5.21 -20.02
CA GLU A 113 0.50 5.04 -21.46
C GLU A 113 0.00 3.67 -21.94
N LEU A 114 0.42 2.60 -21.26
CA LEU A 114 0.02 1.23 -21.56
C LEU A 114 -1.51 1.03 -21.53
N SER A 115 -2.19 1.63 -20.54
CA SER A 115 -3.65 1.59 -20.44
C SER A 115 -4.34 2.30 -21.61
N THR A 116 -3.79 3.44 -22.03
CA THR A 116 -4.33 4.22 -23.14
C THR A 116 -4.20 3.44 -24.46
N GLU A 117 -3.04 2.83 -24.69
CA GLU A 117 -2.80 2.00 -25.86
C GLU A 117 -3.69 0.76 -25.89
N PHE A 118 -3.82 0.04 -24.77
CA PHE A 118 -4.71 -1.11 -24.67
C PHE A 118 -6.16 -0.73 -24.96
N ARG A 119 -6.64 0.38 -24.37
CA ARG A 119 -8.00 0.89 -24.62
C ARG A 119 -8.24 1.21 -26.10
N ALA A 120 -7.23 1.75 -26.80
CA ALA A 120 -7.34 2.04 -28.23
C ALA A 120 -7.45 0.76 -29.08
N ILE A 121 -6.81 -0.34 -28.67
CA ILE A 121 -6.91 -1.65 -29.33
C ILE A 121 -8.28 -2.27 -29.06
N GLU A 122 -8.76 -2.24 -27.81
CA GLU A 122 -10.05 -2.82 -27.44
C GLU A 122 -11.22 -2.11 -28.11
N LYS A 123 -11.17 -0.78 -28.25
CA LYS A 123 -12.19 -0.01 -29.00
C LYS A 123 -12.34 -0.44 -30.46
N LYS A 124 -11.30 -1.02 -31.08
CA LYS A 124 -11.37 -1.50 -32.47
C LYS A 124 -12.02 -2.87 -32.61
N LYS A 125 -12.10 -3.66 -31.52
CA LYS A 125 -12.65 -5.03 -31.55
C LYS A 125 -14.19 -5.07 -31.55
N ASP A 126 -14.87 -3.91 -31.43
CA ASP A 126 -16.34 -3.74 -31.39
C ASP A 126 -17.06 -4.69 -30.41
N LYS A 127 -16.35 -5.15 -29.36
CA LYS A 127 -16.96 -5.92 -28.27
C LYS A 127 -17.50 -4.94 -27.23
N LYS A 128 -18.74 -5.14 -26.78
CA LYS A 128 -19.34 -4.42 -25.65
C LYS A 128 -18.75 -4.86 -24.31
N LEU A 129 -17.43 -4.71 -24.14
CA LEU A 129 -16.72 -5.01 -22.90
C LEU A 129 -16.66 -3.75 -22.00
N PRO A 130 -16.58 -3.92 -20.67
CA PRO A 130 -16.43 -2.79 -19.76
C PRO A 130 -15.09 -2.06 -19.96
N GLU A 131 -15.05 -0.78 -19.58
CA GLU A 131 -13.82 0.01 -19.67
C GLU A 131 -12.83 -0.44 -18.60
N LEU A 132 -11.61 -0.81 -19.02
CA LEU A 132 -10.55 -1.29 -18.13
C LEU A 132 -9.41 -0.27 -18.04
N ASN A 133 -9.04 0.07 -16.80
CA ASN A 133 -7.88 0.90 -16.47
C ASN A 133 -6.91 0.08 -15.63
N ILE A 134 -5.65 -0.02 -16.07
CA ILE A 134 -4.67 -0.92 -15.44
C ILE A 134 -3.47 -0.13 -14.95
N SER A 135 -2.94 -0.56 -13.82
CA SER A 135 -1.64 -0.11 -13.33
C SER A 135 -0.75 -1.32 -13.13
N VAL A 136 0.31 -1.40 -13.94
CA VAL A 136 1.34 -2.44 -13.87
C VAL A 136 2.45 -1.95 -12.97
N LEU A 137 2.70 -2.67 -11.89
CA LEU A 137 3.53 -2.22 -10.79
C LEU A 137 4.69 -3.21 -10.58
N THR A 138 5.91 -2.70 -10.44
CA THR A 138 7.10 -3.52 -10.23
C THR A 138 7.19 -3.95 -8.77
N LYS A 139 7.00 -5.24 -8.48
CA LYS A 139 6.87 -5.80 -7.12
C LYS A 139 7.88 -5.25 -6.09
N ILE A 140 9.15 -5.09 -6.46
CA ILE A 140 10.22 -4.61 -5.55
C ILE A 140 10.06 -3.14 -5.13
N PHE A 141 9.40 -2.32 -5.95
CA PHE A 141 9.23 -0.89 -5.69
C PHE A 141 8.02 -0.58 -4.84
N TRP A 142 7.00 -1.44 -4.78
CA TRP A 142 5.74 -1.12 -4.10
C TRP A 142 5.64 -1.82 -2.74
N PRO A 143 5.03 -1.17 -1.73
CA PRO A 143 4.75 -1.78 -0.43
C PRO A 143 3.48 -2.63 -0.52
N MET A 144 3.50 -3.69 -1.33
CA MET A 144 2.35 -4.58 -1.46
C MET A 144 2.37 -5.63 -0.37
N SER A 145 1.33 -5.66 0.47
CA SER A 145 1.08 -6.76 1.40
C SER A 145 0.73 -8.00 0.60
N GLY A 146 1.50 -9.07 0.79
CA GLY A 146 1.39 -10.31 0.03
C GLY A 146 0.14 -11.08 0.39
N GLN A 147 -0.98 -10.76 -0.24
CA GLN A 147 -2.07 -11.70 -0.46
C GLN A 147 -2.51 -11.55 -1.91
N VAL A 148 -2.03 -12.48 -2.74
CA VAL A 148 -2.68 -12.80 -4.00
C VAL A 148 -3.87 -13.65 -3.59
N THR A 149 -5.09 -13.12 -3.66
CA THR A 149 -6.27 -13.99 -3.58
C THR A 149 -6.30 -14.78 -4.89
N PRO A 150 -6.05 -16.10 -4.88
CA PRO A 150 -6.21 -16.88 -6.08
C PRO A 150 -7.70 -16.96 -6.39
N ASN A 151 -8.03 -16.77 -7.67
CA ASN A 151 -9.26 -17.27 -8.27
C ASN A 151 -10.58 -16.67 -7.76
N LEU A 152 -10.66 -15.34 -7.64
CA LEU A 152 -11.96 -14.70 -7.48
C LEU A 152 -12.85 -14.98 -8.71
N PRO A 153 -14.15 -15.30 -8.52
CA PRO A 153 -15.05 -15.68 -9.61
C PRO A 153 -15.48 -14.46 -10.42
N TYR A 154 -14.59 -13.95 -11.26
CA TYR A 154 -14.91 -12.82 -12.13
C TYR A 154 -15.94 -13.20 -13.19
N PRO A 155 -16.88 -12.28 -13.52
CA PRO A 155 -17.70 -12.41 -14.72
C PRO A 155 -16.84 -12.64 -15.96
N ILE A 156 -17.36 -13.44 -16.90
CA ILE A 156 -16.64 -13.86 -18.10
C ILE A 156 -16.12 -12.69 -18.94
N GLU A 157 -16.84 -11.56 -18.93
CA GLU A 157 -16.46 -10.33 -19.63
C GLU A 157 -15.19 -9.72 -19.03
N ILE A 158 -15.05 -9.73 -17.71
CA ILE A 158 -13.87 -9.22 -17.00
C ILE A 158 -12.70 -10.18 -17.17
N GLN A 159 -12.96 -11.49 -17.07
CA GLN A 159 -11.92 -12.50 -17.28
C GLN A 159 -11.33 -12.43 -18.70
N THR A 160 -12.19 -12.29 -19.71
CA THR A 160 -11.78 -12.10 -21.12
C THR A 160 -10.89 -10.87 -21.27
N LEU A 161 -11.24 -9.75 -20.63
CA LEU A 161 -10.41 -8.54 -20.66
C LEU A 161 -9.06 -8.71 -19.97
N MET A 162 -9.03 -9.40 -18.83
CA MET A 162 -7.79 -9.70 -18.11
C MET A 162 -6.86 -10.59 -18.93
N ASP A 163 -7.40 -11.57 -19.63
CA ASP A 163 -6.65 -12.47 -20.51
C ASP A 163 -6.14 -11.75 -21.75
N ASP A 164 -6.98 -10.92 -22.39
CA ASP A 164 -6.60 -10.11 -23.54
C ASP A 164 -5.50 -9.11 -23.18
N PHE A 165 -5.59 -8.47 -22.00
CA PHE A 165 -4.52 -7.61 -21.50
C PHE A 165 -3.24 -8.40 -21.22
N SER A 166 -3.34 -9.57 -20.60
CA SER A 166 -2.17 -10.39 -20.29
C SER A 166 -1.43 -10.80 -21.56
N LYS A 167 -2.15 -11.22 -22.61
CA LYS A 167 -1.58 -11.50 -23.93
C LYS A 167 -0.92 -10.26 -24.55
N PHE A 168 -1.58 -9.11 -24.48
CA PHE A 168 -1.04 -7.83 -24.94
C PHE A 168 0.24 -7.44 -24.21
N TYR A 169 0.32 -7.65 -22.90
CA TYR A 169 1.51 -7.35 -22.11
C TYR A 169 2.67 -8.29 -22.45
N TYR A 170 2.42 -9.60 -22.51
CA TYR A 170 3.46 -10.60 -22.77
C TYR A 170 4.03 -10.53 -24.19
N SER A 171 3.26 -10.09 -25.18
CA SER A 171 3.78 -9.89 -26.54
C SER A 171 4.81 -8.76 -26.62
N ARG A 172 4.77 -7.81 -25.68
CA ARG A 172 5.67 -6.65 -25.60
C ARG A 172 6.79 -6.83 -24.58
N HIS A 173 6.56 -7.63 -23.55
CA HIS A 173 7.49 -7.82 -22.44
C HIS A 173 7.77 -9.31 -22.22
N SER A 174 8.76 -9.83 -22.93
CA SER A 174 9.24 -11.20 -22.74
C SER A 174 9.94 -11.35 -21.38
N GLY A 175 9.82 -12.55 -20.79
CA GLY A 175 10.46 -12.89 -19.52
C GLY A 175 9.81 -12.28 -18.26
N ARG A 176 8.65 -11.63 -18.39
CA ARG A 176 7.88 -11.10 -17.24
C ARG A 176 6.65 -11.97 -16.96
N LYS A 177 6.23 -11.98 -15.70
CA LYS A 177 4.99 -12.63 -15.24
C LYS A 177 4.12 -11.61 -14.51
N LEU A 178 2.87 -11.48 -14.93
CA LEU A 178 1.89 -10.64 -14.26
C LEU A 178 1.25 -11.39 -13.09
N LEU A 179 1.02 -10.67 -12.00
CA LEU A 179 0.24 -11.11 -10.86
C LEU A 179 -0.84 -10.04 -10.61
N TRP A 180 -2.11 -10.43 -10.70
CA TRP A 180 -3.23 -9.52 -10.51
C TRP A 180 -3.47 -9.28 -9.01
N GLN A 181 -3.48 -8.02 -8.60
CA GLN A 181 -3.73 -7.63 -7.20
C GLN A 181 -5.11 -7.02 -7.03
N PHE A 182 -6.05 -7.84 -6.58
CA PHE A 182 -7.47 -7.49 -6.57
C PHE A 182 -7.86 -6.52 -5.44
N SER A 183 -7.17 -6.60 -4.30
CA SER A 183 -7.46 -5.74 -3.13
C SER A 183 -7.16 -4.26 -3.35
N LEU A 184 -6.40 -3.91 -4.39
CA LEU A 184 -6.06 -2.52 -4.73
C LEU A 184 -6.96 -1.93 -5.82
N GLY A 185 -7.85 -2.72 -6.41
CA GLY A 185 -8.74 -2.28 -7.49
C GLY A 185 -10.06 -1.70 -7.00
N SER A 186 -10.68 -0.89 -7.86
CA SER A 186 -12.07 -0.43 -7.71
C SER A 186 -12.78 -0.49 -9.05
N SER A 187 -14.11 -0.50 -9.00
CA SER A 187 -14.97 -0.63 -10.16
C SER A 187 -16.15 0.33 -10.06
N ASP A 188 -16.58 0.85 -11.22
CA ASP A 188 -17.79 1.66 -11.35
C ASP A 188 -18.93 0.77 -11.86
N LEU A 189 -20.03 0.71 -11.13
CA LEU A 189 -21.21 -0.08 -11.45
C LEU A 189 -22.45 0.77 -11.56
N ARG A 190 -23.32 0.43 -12.51
CA ARG A 190 -24.67 1.01 -12.60
C ARG A 190 -25.66 0.07 -11.93
N ILE A 191 -26.32 0.55 -10.89
CA ILE A 191 -27.41 -0.16 -10.22
C ILE A 191 -28.73 0.44 -10.69
N ASN A 192 -29.66 -0.40 -11.12
CA ASN A 192 -30.99 0.01 -11.53
C ASN A 192 -31.97 -0.20 -10.36
N TYR A 193 -32.50 0.89 -9.80
CA TYR A 193 -33.62 0.85 -8.85
C TYR A 193 -34.92 1.22 -9.57
N GLU A 194 -36.07 0.89 -8.96
CA GLU A 194 -37.39 1.28 -9.48
C GLU A 194 -37.51 2.81 -9.70
N LYS A 195 -36.85 3.61 -8.85
CA LYS A 195 -36.87 5.08 -8.90
C LYS A 195 -35.76 5.69 -9.76
N GLY A 196 -35.03 4.87 -10.52
CA GLY A 196 -33.96 5.30 -11.41
C GLY A 196 -32.61 4.60 -11.17
N SER A 197 -31.67 4.84 -12.08
CA SER A 197 -30.34 4.24 -12.02
C SER A 197 -29.35 5.09 -11.21
N LYS A 198 -28.42 4.43 -10.53
CA LYS A 198 -27.35 5.06 -9.75
C LYS A 198 -26.00 4.46 -10.11
N ASP A 199 -25.01 5.31 -10.33
CA ASP A 199 -23.64 4.89 -10.61
C ASP A 199 -22.84 4.86 -9.29
N ILE A 200 -22.29 3.71 -8.92
CA ILE A 200 -21.52 3.52 -7.69
C ILE A 200 -20.07 3.17 -7.99
N ASN A 201 -19.14 3.74 -7.22
CA ASN A 201 -17.74 3.30 -7.18
C ASN A 201 -17.54 2.44 -5.92
N ILE A 202 -17.06 1.21 -6.09
CA ILE A 202 -16.83 0.24 -5.01
C ILE A 202 -15.53 -0.55 -5.23
N CYS A 203 -14.99 -1.18 -4.20
CA CYS A 203 -13.85 -2.10 -4.35
C CYS A 203 -14.22 -3.35 -5.17
N ASN A 204 -13.23 -4.02 -5.74
CA ASN A 204 -13.45 -5.19 -6.60
C ASN A 204 -14.22 -6.33 -5.91
N LEU A 205 -13.94 -6.60 -4.63
CA LEU A 205 -14.69 -7.63 -3.88
C LEU A 205 -16.17 -7.24 -3.71
N GLY A 206 -16.46 -5.95 -3.48
CA GLY A 206 -17.82 -5.44 -3.43
C GLY A 206 -18.54 -5.51 -4.79
N MET A 207 -17.81 -5.29 -5.89
CA MET A 207 -18.36 -5.54 -7.23
C MET A 207 -18.77 -7.00 -7.41
N LEU A 208 -17.88 -7.95 -7.10
CA LEU A 208 -18.17 -9.38 -7.25
C LEU A 208 -19.37 -9.80 -6.40
N LEU A 209 -19.44 -9.30 -5.16
CA LEU A 209 -20.58 -9.53 -4.28
C LEU A 209 -21.88 -9.06 -4.92
N LEU A 210 -21.91 -7.85 -5.49
CA LEU A 210 -23.12 -7.31 -6.10
C LEU A 210 -23.50 -8.05 -7.38
N ILE A 211 -22.53 -8.40 -8.23
CA ILE A 211 -22.80 -9.05 -9.53
C ILE A 211 -23.12 -10.54 -9.36
N ASN A 212 -22.34 -11.29 -8.59
CA ASN A 212 -22.47 -12.75 -8.54
C ASN A 212 -23.58 -13.20 -7.59
N VAL A 213 -23.80 -12.45 -6.50
CA VAL A 213 -24.82 -12.78 -5.49
C VAL A 213 -26.09 -11.97 -5.75
N PHE A 214 -26.02 -10.65 -5.62
CA PHE A 214 -27.22 -9.81 -5.56
C PHE A 214 -27.83 -9.46 -6.92
N ASN A 215 -27.17 -9.75 -8.04
CA ASN A 215 -27.79 -9.62 -9.36
C ASN A 215 -28.80 -10.76 -9.64
N LYS A 216 -28.67 -11.89 -8.93
CA LYS A 216 -29.60 -13.04 -8.99
C LYS A 216 -30.82 -12.86 -8.04
N TRP A 217 -30.85 -11.77 -7.29
CA TRP A 217 -31.83 -11.50 -6.22
C TRP A 217 -33.24 -11.24 -6.77
N LYS A 218 -34.25 -11.77 -6.07
CA LYS A 218 -35.67 -11.43 -6.25
C LYS A 218 -36.22 -10.74 -4.99
N PRO A 219 -37.30 -9.95 -5.10
CA PRO A 219 -37.94 -9.31 -3.96
C PRO A 219 -38.27 -10.29 -2.82
N GLY A 220 -37.60 -10.12 -1.68
CA GLY A 220 -37.77 -10.97 -0.50
C GLY A 220 -36.63 -11.97 -0.27
N ASP A 221 -35.74 -12.18 -1.24
CA ASP A 221 -34.59 -13.07 -1.07
C ASP A 221 -33.58 -12.46 -0.07
N SER A 222 -33.04 -13.30 0.80
CA SER A 222 -31.89 -12.98 1.65
C SER A 222 -30.77 -13.97 1.40
N PHE A 223 -29.53 -13.52 1.60
CA PHE A 223 -28.35 -14.37 1.51
C PHE A 223 -27.61 -14.33 2.84
N THR A 224 -27.30 -15.51 3.37
CA THR A 224 -26.48 -15.67 4.58
C THR A 224 -25.03 -15.32 4.30
N PHE A 225 -24.28 -14.92 5.33
CA PHE A 225 -22.84 -14.67 5.24
C PHE A 225 -22.08 -15.86 4.62
N LYS A 226 -22.41 -17.09 5.04
CA LYS A 226 -21.78 -18.32 4.52
C LYS A 226 -22.07 -18.57 3.04
N GLN A 227 -23.29 -18.29 2.57
CA GLN A 227 -23.61 -18.39 1.13
C GLN A 227 -22.80 -17.40 0.30
N ILE A 228 -22.72 -16.14 0.77
CA ILE A 228 -21.91 -15.10 0.10
C ILE A 228 -20.44 -15.50 0.08
N GLN A 229 -19.93 -16.02 1.20
CA GLN A 229 -18.55 -16.47 1.32
C GLN A 229 -18.23 -17.61 0.34
N ALA A 230 -19.11 -18.61 0.25
CA ALA A 230 -18.93 -19.75 -0.64
C ALA A 230 -18.96 -19.32 -2.12
N GLU A 231 -19.87 -18.42 -2.50
CA GLU A 231 -19.99 -17.93 -3.88
C GLU A 231 -18.78 -17.07 -4.30
N LEU A 232 -18.11 -16.39 -3.36
CA LEU A 232 -17.01 -15.47 -3.66
C LEU A 232 -15.60 -16.02 -3.37
N GLU A 233 -15.51 -17.16 -2.69
CA GLU A 233 -14.25 -17.74 -2.18
C GLU A 233 -13.41 -16.71 -1.38
N ALA A 234 -14.07 -15.81 -0.66
CA ALA A 234 -13.44 -14.67 -0.01
C ALA A 234 -13.04 -14.96 1.45
N ASN A 235 -12.00 -14.28 1.92
CA ASN A 235 -11.58 -14.31 3.33
C ASN A 235 -12.62 -13.65 4.24
N ASP A 236 -12.91 -14.24 5.41
CA ASP A 236 -13.86 -13.72 6.41
C ASP A 236 -13.67 -12.24 6.72
N LEU A 237 -12.42 -11.83 6.96
CA LEU A 237 -12.09 -10.47 7.40
C LEU A 237 -12.38 -9.45 6.30
N GLU A 238 -11.97 -9.76 5.07
CA GLU A 238 -12.21 -8.88 3.91
C GLU A 238 -13.70 -8.81 3.57
N LEU A 239 -14.39 -9.95 3.59
CA LEU A 239 -15.82 -10.02 3.29
C LEU A 239 -16.65 -9.25 4.32
N LYS A 240 -16.37 -9.41 5.62
CA LYS A 240 -17.02 -8.64 6.70
C LYS A 240 -16.87 -7.13 6.49
N ARG A 241 -15.68 -6.66 6.08
CA ARG A 241 -15.43 -5.23 5.82
C ARG A 241 -16.25 -4.71 4.63
N VAL A 242 -16.33 -5.47 3.55
CA VAL A 242 -17.14 -5.10 2.39
C VAL A 242 -18.61 -5.03 2.76
N LEU A 243 -19.13 -6.04 3.47
CA LEU A 243 -20.51 -6.06 3.94
C LEU A 243 -20.82 -4.92 4.91
N GLN A 244 -19.93 -4.61 5.85
CA GLN A 244 -20.07 -3.43 6.74
C GLN A 244 -20.19 -2.14 5.93
N SER A 245 -19.45 -2.03 4.83
CA SER A 245 -19.50 -0.87 3.93
C SER A 245 -20.82 -0.76 3.18
N LEU A 246 -21.43 -1.89 2.83
CA LEU A 246 -22.70 -1.94 2.12
C LEU A 246 -23.92 -1.77 3.04
N VAL A 247 -23.80 -2.15 4.32
CA VAL A 247 -24.91 -2.12 5.29
C VAL A 247 -24.88 -0.89 6.20
N PHE A 248 -23.71 -0.54 6.73
CA PHE A 248 -23.59 0.45 7.81
C PHE A 248 -23.07 1.82 7.35
N SER A 249 -22.61 1.95 6.10
CA SER A 249 -22.14 3.23 5.58
C SER A 249 -23.29 4.23 5.37
N LYS A 250 -22.95 5.46 4.97
CA LYS A 250 -23.92 6.49 4.54
C LYS A 250 -24.85 5.97 3.44
N TYR A 251 -24.36 5.06 2.60
CA TYR A 251 -25.08 4.52 1.45
C TYR A 251 -25.40 3.04 1.70
N LYS A 252 -26.50 2.80 2.42
CA LYS A 252 -26.95 1.47 2.85
C LYS A 252 -27.59 0.71 1.68
N LEU A 253 -26.78 0.14 0.81
CA LEU A 253 -27.26 -0.64 -0.35
C LEU A 253 -27.89 -1.96 0.08
N LEU A 254 -27.41 -2.53 1.19
CA LEU A 254 -27.92 -3.76 1.80
C LEU A 254 -28.48 -3.49 3.20
N GLN A 255 -29.35 -4.37 3.68
CA GLN A 255 -29.83 -4.42 5.07
C GLN A 255 -29.43 -5.75 5.69
N LYS A 256 -29.03 -5.73 6.97
CA LYS A 256 -28.67 -6.92 7.75
C LYS A 256 -29.85 -7.40 8.61
N ILE A 257 -30.00 -8.70 8.71
CA ILE A 257 -30.97 -9.41 9.54
C ILE A 257 -30.19 -10.43 10.40
N PRO A 258 -30.25 -10.37 11.73
CA PRO A 258 -30.90 -9.35 12.56
C PRO A 258 -30.16 -8.00 12.57
N LYS A 259 -30.86 -6.92 12.95
CA LYS A 259 -30.25 -5.58 13.06
C LYS A 259 -29.30 -5.51 14.26
N SER A 260 -28.00 -5.51 14.01
CA SER A 260 -26.96 -5.23 15.01
C SER A 260 -25.81 -4.44 14.39
N ARG A 261 -24.85 -4.00 15.21
CA ARG A 261 -23.67 -3.22 14.76
C ARG A 261 -22.52 -4.08 14.24
N GLU A 262 -22.57 -5.39 14.47
CA GLU A 262 -21.52 -6.34 14.11
C GLU A 262 -22.02 -7.32 13.05
N ILE A 263 -21.08 -7.90 12.30
CA ILE A 263 -21.38 -8.93 11.30
C ILE A 263 -20.83 -10.27 11.81
N THR A 264 -21.72 -11.22 12.05
CA THR A 264 -21.43 -12.62 12.38
C THR A 264 -21.62 -13.51 11.16
N ASN A 265 -21.23 -14.78 11.28
CA ASN A 265 -21.24 -15.72 10.15
C ASN A 265 -22.65 -16.30 9.90
N GLU A 266 -23.61 -15.98 10.76
CA GLU A 266 -25.01 -16.42 10.72
C GLU A 266 -25.93 -15.32 10.19
N ASP A 267 -25.41 -14.11 9.98
CA ASP A 267 -26.20 -12.97 9.52
C ASP A 267 -26.68 -13.13 8.09
N GLU A 268 -27.86 -12.58 7.83
CA GLU A 268 -28.47 -12.51 6.51
C GLU A 268 -28.49 -11.08 5.96
N PHE A 269 -28.40 -10.98 4.64
CA PHE A 269 -28.33 -9.72 3.92
C PHE A 269 -29.38 -9.66 2.81
N ILE A 270 -30.13 -8.57 2.77
CA ILE A 270 -31.17 -8.30 1.77
C ILE A 270 -30.92 -6.96 1.07
N VAL A 271 -31.31 -6.85 -0.19
CA VAL A 271 -31.22 -5.59 -0.95
C VAL A 271 -32.12 -4.52 -0.33
N ASN A 272 -31.56 -3.33 -0.10
CA ASN A 272 -32.34 -2.19 0.37
C ASN A 272 -33.12 -1.53 -0.78
N THR A 273 -34.32 -2.00 -1.08
CA THR A 273 -35.19 -1.42 -2.12
C THR A 273 -35.63 0.02 -1.82
N LYS A 274 -35.59 0.43 -0.55
CA LYS A 274 -35.94 1.78 -0.10
C LYS A 274 -34.77 2.76 -0.19
N PHE A 275 -33.61 2.33 -0.68
CA PHE A 275 -32.45 3.20 -0.84
C PHE A 275 -32.77 4.38 -1.77
N SER A 276 -32.46 5.59 -1.32
CA SER A 276 -32.63 6.81 -2.12
C SER A 276 -31.53 7.81 -1.76
N THR A 277 -31.04 8.51 -2.77
CA THR A 277 -30.06 9.58 -2.63
C THR A 277 -30.21 10.58 -3.77
N PRO A 278 -30.04 11.89 -3.51
CA PRO A 278 -30.09 12.89 -4.57
C PRO A 278 -28.90 12.80 -5.53
N LEU A 279 -27.80 12.15 -5.13
CA LEU A 279 -26.62 12.00 -5.96
C LEU A 279 -26.83 10.90 -7.02
N ASN A 280 -26.36 11.15 -8.24
CA ASN A 280 -26.38 10.14 -9.31
C ASN A 280 -25.13 9.27 -9.31
N ARG A 281 -23.98 9.84 -8.90
CA ARG A 281 -22.73 9.11 -8.72
C ARG A 281 -22.33 9.10 -7.25
N ILE A 282 -22.00 7.92 -6.74
CA ILE A 282 -21.71 7.71 -5.32
C ILE A 282 -20.42 6.90 -5.20
N LYS A 283 -19.57 7.25 -4.24
CA LYS A 283 -18.45 6.40 -3.85
C LYS A 283 -18.78 5.71 -2.54
N ILE A 284 -18.78 4.38 -2.52
CA ILE A 284 -19.00 3.60 -1.31
C ILE A 284 -17.69 3.59 -0.52
N PRO A 285 -17.62 4.27 0.63
CA PRO A 285 -16.42 4.22 1.44
C PRO A 285 -16.34 2.85 2.12
N MET A 286 -15.20 2.20 1.96
CA MET A 286 -14.84 1.04 2.77
C MET A 286 -14.84 1.42 4.25
N VAL A 287 -15.69 0.75 5.04
CA VAL A 287 -15.75 0.88 6.49
C VAL A 287 -14.50 0.25 7.06
N VAL A 288 -13.73 1.09 7.74
CA VAL A 288 -12.53 0.72 8.48
C VAL A 288 -13.03 0.15 9.82
N ALA A 289 -13.18 -1.17 9.93
CA ALA A 289 -13.06 -1.79 11.24
C ALA A 289 -11.62 -1.49 11.72
N SER A 290 -11.45 -1.07 12.97
CA SER A 290 -10.16 -0.68 13.56
C SER A 290 -8.98 -1.46 12.96
N GLY A 291 -8.09 -0.75 12.27
CA GLY A 291 -6.87 -1.30 11.69
C GLY A 291 -7.06 -2.03 10.36
N ASN A 292 -7.52 -1.34 9.32
CA ASN A 292 -7.04 -1.59 7.94
C ASN A 292 -7.66 -0.61 6.95
N ILE A 293 -6.76 0.11 6.26
CA ILE A 293 -6.80 0.59 4.86
C ILE A 293 -8.11 0.17 4.18
N HIS A 294 -9.04 1.08 3.86
CA HIS A 294 -9.21 1.48 2.44
C HIS A 294 -9.90 2.84 2.25
N ASN A 295 -10.26 3.60 3.30
CA ASN A 295 -10.85 4.94 3.07
C ASN A 295 -10.57 6.05 4.07
N ARG A 296 -9.77 5.81 5.12
CA ARG A 296 -9.17 6.92 5.90
C ARG A 296 -7.67 6.94 5.67
N SER A 297 -7.21 7.94 4.93
CA SER A 297 -5.82 8.08 4.52
C SER A 297 -4.89 8.62 5.61
N SER A 298 -5.26 8.61 6.88
CA SER A 298 -4.48 9.27 7.94
C SER A 298 -4.56 8.52 9.27
N VAL A 299 -4.74 7.20 9.23
CA VAL A 299 -4.87 6.41 10.45
C VAL A 299 -3.47 5.98 10.87
N ILE A 300 -3.07 6.49 12.03
CA ILE A 300 -1.95 5.97 12.81
C ILE A 300 -2.14 4.47 12.94
N GLU A 301 -1.13 3.68 12.60
CA GLU A 301 -1.16 2.22 12.73
C GLU A 301 -1.56 1.85 14.15
N ASN A 302 -2.44 0.84 14.25
CA ASN A 302 -2.76 0.27 15.56
C ASN A 302 -1.49 -0.40 16.12
N ASN A 303 -1.52 -0.79 17.41
CA ASN A 303 -0.31 -1.34 18.02
C ASN A 303 0.15 -2.65 17.35
N GLU A 304 -0.77 -3.51 16.91
CA GLU A 304 -0.44 -4.79 16.26
C GLU A 304 0.21 -4.61 14.88
N GLU A 305 -0.35 -3.73 14.05
CA GLU A 305 0.17 -3.33 12.74
C GLU A 305 1.55 -2.69 12.89
N ARG A 306 1.71 -1.82 13.90
CA ARG A 306 3.00 -1.17 14.18
C ARG A 306 4.06 -2.21 14.52
N GLU A 307 3.75 -3.16 15.39
CA GLU A 307 4.67 -4.25 15.72
C GLU A 307 5.05 -5.09 14.49
N GLU A 308 4.11 -5.36 13.58
CA GLU A 308 4.41 -6.03 12.31
C GLU A 308 5.33 -5.20 11.41
N THR A 309 5.07 -3.89 11.28
CA THR A 309 5.90 -2.96 10.55
C THR A 309 7.33 -2.94 11.10
N TYR A 310 7.50 -2.87 12.42
CA TYR A 310 8.82 -2.89 13.06
C TYR A 310 9.53 -4.24 12.88
N ARG A 311 8.82 -5.37 12.95
CA ARG A 311 9.41 -6.69 12.66
C ARG A 311 10.00 -6.75 11.26
N HIS A 312 9.28 -6.26 10.25
CA HIS A 312 9.78 -6.23 8.87
C HIS A 312 10.98 -5.27 8.68
N ILE A 313 10.98 -4.14 9.39
CA ILE A 313 12.12 -3.22 9.39
C ILE A 313 13.34 -3.91 9.99
N GLU A 314 13.19 -4.57 11.14
CA GLU A 314 14.28 -5.28 11.80
C GLU A 314 14.83 -6.45 10.96
N ASP A 315 13.97 -7.20 10.27
CA ASP A 315 14.38 -8.19 9.26
C ASP A 315 15.26 -7.56 8.18
N SER A 316 14.84 -6.43 7.63
CA SER A 316 15.60 -5.69 6.62
C SER A 316 16.94 -5.18 7.16
N ARG A 317 16.97 -4.65 8.39
CA ARG A 317 18.21 -4.20 9.06
C ARG A 317 19.21 -5.33 9.23
N ARG A 318 18.76 -6.54 9.58
CA ARG A 318 19.64 -7.72 9.67
C ARG A 318 20.41 -7.98 8.38
N PHE A 319 19.72 -7.96 7.23
CA PHE A 319 20.37 -8.15 5.93
C PHE A 319 21.30 -6.99 5.55
N GLN A 320 20.95 -5.76 5.92
CA GLN A 320 21.79 -4.59 5.66
C GLN A 320 23.09 -4.63 6.49
N ILE A 321 23.01 -5.04 7.76
CA ILE A 321 24.18 -5.25 8.62
C ILE A 321 25.08 -6.35 8.04
N ASP A 322 24.52 -7.50 7.65
CA ASP A 322 25.29 -8.58 7.02
C ASP A 322 26.05 -8.09 5.78
N ALA A 323 25.34 -7.38 4.89
CA ALA A 323 25.91 -6.85 3.66
C ALA A 323 27.02 -5.81 3.92
N ALA A 324 26.88 -5.00 4.98
CA ALA A 324 27.92 -4.05 5.38
C ALA A 324 29.16 -4.78 5.92
N VAL A 325 28.99 -5.72 6.85
CA VAL A 325 30.07 -6.53 7.43
C VAL A 325 30.85 -7.25 6.32
N VAL A 326 30.16 -7.98 5.44
CA VAL A 326 30.81 -8.73 4.34
C VAL A 326 31.57 -7.80 3.40
N ARG A 327 31.01 -6.63 3.08
CA ARG A 327 31.67 -5.64 2.20
C ARG A 327 32.95 -5.09 2.81
N ILE A 328 32.92 -4.71 4.09
CA ILE A 328 34.10 -4.21 4.81
C ILE A 328 35.16 -5.30 4.90
N MET A 329 34.80 -6.50 5.36
CA MET A 329 35.73 -7.62 5.52
C MET A 329 36.31 -8.08 4.18
N LYS A 330 35.52 -8.10 3.10
CA LYS A 330 36.01 -8.44 1.76
C LYS A 330 37.12 -7.48 1.29
N GLY A 331 37.00 -6.20 1.61
CA GLY A 331 37.97 -5.16 1.26
C GLY A 331 39.21 -5.14 2.16
N ARG A 332 39.04 -5.34 3.47
CA ARG A 332 40.11 -5.19 4.47
C ARG A 332 40.85 -6.48 4.81
N LYS A 333 40.22 -7.65 4.56
CA LYS A 333 40.71 -9.02 4.85
C LYS A 333 40.91 -9.36 6.33
N LYS A 334 41.53 -8.48 7.13
CA LYS A 334 41.70 -8.62 8.58
C LYS A 334 41.29 -7.33 9.27
N MET A 335 40.63 -7.43 10.42
CA MET A 335 40.20 -6.27 11.20
C MET A 335 39.91 -6.66 12.66
N TYR A 336 40.29 -5.80 13.60
CA TYR A 336 39.91 -5.95 15.01
C TYR A 336 38.40 -5.81 15.20
N HIS A 337 37.83 -6.60 16.10
CA HIS A 337 36.39 -6.69 16.32
C HIS A 337 35.72 -5.33 16.60
N ASN A 338 36.31 -4.51 17.48
CA ASN A 338 35.76 -3.20 17.82
C ASN A 338 35.81 -2.22 16.63
N ASN A 339 36.89 -2.27 15.83
CA ASN A 339 37.01 -1.43 14.63
C ASN A 339 35.96 -1.82 13.58
N LEU A 340 35.68 -3.12 13.42
CA LEU A 340 34.63 -3.60 12.53
C LEU A 340 33.25 -3.08 12.97
N ILE A 341 32.94 -3.14 14.26
CA ILE A 341 31.68 -2.58 14.80
C ILE A 341 31.59 -1.09 14.47
N THR A 342 32.64 -0.30 14.73
CA THR A 342 32.65 1.14 14.45
C THR A 342 32.49 1.44 12.96
N GLU A 343 33.19 0.73 12.08
CA GLU A 343 33.10 0.96 10.62
C GLU A 343 31.72 0.59 10.08
N VAL A 344 31.11 -0.51 10.56
CA VAL A 344 29.73 -0.89 10.23
C VAL A 344 28.73 0.17 10.70
N THR A 345 28.86 0.65 11.94
CA THR A 345 28.00 1.72 12.48
C THR A 345 28.08 2.98 11.64
N ASN A 346 29.30 3.42 11.30
CA ASN A 346 29.51 4.61 10.48
C ASN A 346 28.90 4.45 9.08
N GLN A 347 29.08 3.29 8.45
CA GLN A 347 28.53 3.03 7.12
C GLN A 347 26.99 3.05 7.09
N LEU A 348 26.33 2.57 8.16
CA LEU A 348 24.87 2.46 8.24
C LEU A 348 24.18 3.72 8.83
N SER A 349 24.93 4.57 9.53
CA SER A 349 24.44 5.78 10.24
C SER A 349 23.61 6.74 9.38
N SER A 350 23.82 6.73 8.05
CA SER A 350 23.02 7.55 7.12
C SER A 350 21.55 7.11 7.04
N ARG A 351 21.25 5.84 7.35
CA ARG A 351 19.92 5.22 7.25
C ARG A 351 19.29 4.90 8.60
N PHE A 352 20.04 4.29 9.51
CA PHE A 352 19.59 3.93 10.85
C PHE A 352 20.80 3.75 11.77
N MET A 353 20.56 3.77 13.09
CA MET A 353 21.64 3.58 14.06
C MET A 353 21.64 2.13 14.59
N PRO A 354 22.50 1.23 14.06
CA PRO A 354 22.55 -0.15 14.54
C PRO A 354 23.10 -0.22 15.97
N SER A 355 22.52 -1.09 16.81
CA SER A 355 23.08 -1.35 18.13
C SER A 355 24.34 -2.22 18.02
N PRO A 356 25.37 -1.98 18.86
CA PRO A 356 26.57 -2.84 18.88
C PRO A 356 26.25 -4.32 19.10
N THR A 357 25.24 -4.61 19.92
CA THR A 357 24.76 -5.98 20.18
C THR A 357 24.18 -6.63 18.93
N ALA A 358 23.41 -5.89 18.12
CA ALA A 358 22.90 -6.41 16.86
C ALA A 358 24.04 -6.74 15.88
N ILE A 359 25.03 -5.86 15.75
CA ILE A 359 26.20 -6.09 14.89
C ILE A 359 26.98 -7.33 15.34
N LYS A 360 27.23 -7.48 16.64
CA LYS A 360 27.90 -8.66 17.21
C LYS A 360 27.20 -9.96 16.84
N LYS A 361 25.89 -10.02 17.04
CA LYS A 361 25.06 -11.19 16.69
C LYS A 361 25.13 -11.51 15.19
N ARG A 362 25.19 -10.50 14.33
CA ARG A 362 25.35 -10.70 12.88
C ARG A 362 26.74 -11.22 12.51
N ILE A 363 27.80 -10.72 13.15
CA ILE A 363 29.17 -11.23 12.95
C ILE A 363 29.25 -12.71 13.32
N GLU A 364 28.68 -13.13 14.45
CA GLU A 364 28.63 -14.54 14.85
C GLU A 364 27.90 -15.41 13.81
N SER A 365 26.74 -14.96 13.35
CA SER A 365 25.98 -15.66 12.29
C SER A 365 26.75 -15.75 10.96
N LEU A 366 27.57 -14.76 10.62
CA LEU A 366 28.42 -14.79 9.42
C LEU A 366 29.62 -15.73 9.56
N ILE A 367 30.13 -15.91 10.78
CA ILE A 367 31.18 -16.90 11.07
C ILE A 367 30.62 -18.32 10.96
N GLU A 368 29.44 -18.58 11.54
CA GLU A 368 28.75 -19.88 11.44
C GLU A 368 28.43 -20.27 9.99
N ARG A 369 28.20 -19.27 9.13
CA ARG A 369 27.94 -19.45 7.69
C ARG A 369 29.21 -19.43 6.83
N GLU A 370 30.38 -19.47 7.46
CA GLU A 370 31.70 -19.53 6.80
C GLU A 370 32.01 -18.33 5.88
N TYR A 371 31.39 -17.17 6.10
CA TYR A 371 31.74 -15.93 5.37
C TYR A 371 33.01 -15.27 5.90
N MET A 372 33.37 -15.54 7.16
CA MET A 372 34.57 -15.02 7.83
C MET A 372 34.93 -15.91 9.01
N GLU A 373 36.14 -15.78 9.54
CA GLU A 373 36.63 -16.56 10.67
C GLU A 373 37.36 -15.68 11.70
N ARG A 374 37.53 -16.20 12.91
CA ARG A 374 38.37 -15.54 13.93
C ARG A 374 39.82 -15.91 13.66
N SER A 375 40.72 -14.92 13.78
CA SER A 375 42.15 -15.17 13.62
C SER A 375 42.63 -16.19 14.68
N PRO A 376 43.48 -17.17 14.31
CA PRO A 376 44.04 -18.12 15.26
C PRO A 376 45.01 -17.48 16.27
N GLU A 377 45.51 -16.28 15.97
CA GLU A 377 46.53 -15.56 16.73
C GLU A 377 45.98 -14.78 17.95
N ASP A 378 44.65 -14.68 18.08
CA ASP A 378 43.99 -13.70 18.98
C ASP A 378 42.81 -14.33 19.76
N ARG A 379 42.96 -15.61 20.13
CA ARG A 379 41.88 -16.43 20.72
C ARG A 379 41.61 -16.17 22.18
#